data_AF-A0A355SCG2-F1
#
_entry.id   AF-A0A355SCG2-F1
#
_cell.length_a   1.000
_cell.length_b   1.000
_cell.length_c   1.000
_cell.angle_alpha   90.00
_cell.angle_beta   90.00
_cell.angle_gamma   90.00
#
_symmetry.space_group_name_H-M   'P 1'
#
loop_
_entity.id
_entity.type
_entity.pdbx_description
1 polymer ?
#
loop_
_entity_poly.entity_id
_entity_poly.type
_entity_poly.pdbx_seq_one_letter_code
_entity_poly.pdbx_strand_id
1 'polypeptide(L)'
;MLPAAAETAHRSSYYKNGEIHVNVLGTEEGEPLTSGHWDFKPSWSKTGDLLVFFRRLKNNPDVVKWKTAICIIKVDGTGFHRLTDGTHTDFNQTWARDGTNTPIWNRRNPRTGAFRVMASRVGAKPGEEYPLTGKDYHSWAYTTLKDGRIFVGSSPPRQRRGYFLMKPNRKGEPVFERVSCALAEAGTLDRVSVSPSEKKICFEYTRGFKRKVPGRTLYLADFDAGKRLIS
;
A
#
# COMPACT_ATOMS: atom_id res chain seq x y z
N MET A 1 -24.63 36.06 6.35
CA MET A 1 -24.02 34.92 7.07
C MET A 1 -23.99 33.74 6.13
N LEU A 2 -22.80 33.31 5.69
CA LEU A 2 -22.65 32.03 4.99
C LEU A 2 -22.70 30.92 6.06
N PRO A 3 -23.33 29.77 5.81
CA PRO A 3 -23.32 28.67 6.77
C PRO A 3 -21.88 28.18 6.92
N ALA A 4 -21.44 27.95 8.17
CA ALA A 4 -20.21 27.25 8.46
C ALA A 4 -20.27 25.89 7.72
N ALA A 5 -19.26 25.60 6.90
CA ALA A 5 -19.12 24.29 6.31
C ALA A 5 -19.17 23.26 7.45
N ALA A 6 -20.06 22.27 7.35
CA ALA A 6 -20.07 21.17 8.30
C ALA A 6 -18.66 20.57 8.34
N GLU A 7 -17.99 20.69 9.48
CA GLU A 7 -16.66 20.09 9.66
C GLU A 7 -16.81 18.59 9.44
N THR A 8 -16.26 18.10 8.33
CA THR A 8 -16.19 16.67 8.09
C THR A 8 -15.25 16.08 9.14
N ALA A 9 -15.83 15.37 10.10
CA ALA A 9 -15.08 14.65 11.13
C ALA A 9 -13.96 13.82 10.49
N HIS A 10 -12.70 14.14 10.83
CA HIS A 10 -11.56 13.40 10.32
C HIS A 10 -11.47 12.05 11.03
N ARG A 11 -11.53 10.97 10.25
CA ARG A 11 -11.40 9.60 10.77
C ARG A 11 -9.97 9.09 10.62
N SER A 12 -9.52 8.33 11.60
CA SER A 12 -8.26 7.58 11.55
C SER A 12 -8.54 6.09 11.67
N SER A 13 -7.63 5.29 11.11
CA SER A 13 -7.52 3.88 11.47
C SER A 13 -6.09 3.61 11.93
N TYR A 14 -5.95 2.77 12.94
CA TYR A 14 -4.65 2.51 13.55
C TYR A 14 -4.59 1.11 14.14
N TYR A 15 -3.37 0.70 14.42
CA TYR A 15 -3.05 -0.56 15.08
C TYR A 15 -2.83 -0.32 16.57
N LYS A 16 -3.37 -1.20 17.42
CA LYS A 16 -3.10 -1.26 18.86
C LYS A 16 -3.15 -2.73 19.30
N ASN A 17 -2.07 -3.26 19.87
CA ASN A 17 -2.01 -4.60 20.49
C ASN A 17 -2.51 -5.80 19.65
N GLY A 18 -2.41 -5.76 18.32
CA GLY A 18 -2.91 -6.83 17.44
C GLY A 18 -4.20 -6.45 16.72
N GLU A 19 -4.86 -5.39 17.16
CA GLU A 19 -6.21 -5.03 16.75
C GLU A 19 -6.19 -3.78 15.88
N ILE A 20 -7.19 -3.69 15.00
CA ILE A 20 -7.45 -2.49 14.22
C ILE A 20 -8.51 -1.67 14.93
N HIS A 21 -8.25 -0.39 15.11
CA HIS A 21 -9.22 0.59 15.60
C HIS A 21 -9.57 1.58 14.51
N VAL A 22 -10.78 2.13 14.60
CA VAL A 22 -11.25 3.28 13.84
C VAL A 22 -11.76 4.30 14.84
N ASN A 23 -11.31 5.55 14.73
CA ASN A 23 -11.77 6.63 15.61
C ASN A 23 -11.97 7.93 14.83
N VAL A 24 -12.78 8.84 15.38
CA VAL A 24 -12.81 10.24 14.97
C VAL A 24 -11.72 10.98 15.74
N LEU A 25 -10.93 11.79 15.04
CA LEU A 25 -9.87 12.56 15.69
C LEU A 25 -10.49 13.58 16.65
N GLY A 26 -9.98 13.60 17.89
CA GLY A 26 -10.47 14.49 18.95
C GLY A 26 -11.59 13.90 19.81
N THR A 27 -12.06 12.68 19.55
CA THR A 27 -13.01 11.97 20.41
C THR A 27 -12.33 10.87 21.22
N GLU A 28 -12.99 10.43 22.29
CA GLU A 28 -12.54 9.26 23.06
C GLU A 28 -12.38 8.03 22.16
N GLU A 29 -11.41 7.18 22.49
CA GLU A 29 -11.18 5.93 21.75
C GLU A 29 -12.29 4.92 22.04
N GLY A 30 -12.85 4.33 20.99
CA GLY A 30 -13.81 3.23 21.11
C GLY A 30 -13.17 1.83 21.11
N GLU A 31 -14.04 0.82 21.17
CA GLU A 31 -13.68 -0.60 21.06
C GLU A 31 -12.95 -0.92 19.74
N PRO A 32 -12.08 -1.95 19.72
CA PRO A 32 -11.43 -2.38 18.49
C PRO A 32 -12.42 -2.88 17.44
N LEU A 33 -12.13 -2.57 16.18
CA LEU A 33 -12.88 -3.07 15.02
C LEU A 33 -12.58 -4.55 14.75
N THR A 34 -11.39 -5.03 15.11
CA THR A 34 -11.01 -6.45 15.02
C THR A 34 -10.44 -6.94 16.33
N SER A 35 -10.68 -8.19 16.69
CA SER A 35 -10.22 -8.77 17.95
C SER A 35 -9.65 -10.18 17.78
N GLY A 36 -8.83 -10.64 18.73
CA GLY A 36 -8.32 -12.02 18.79
C GLY A 36 -7.30 -12.41 17.72
N HIS A 37 -6.79 -11.44 16.96
CA HIS A 37 -5.86 -11.64 15.85
C HIS A 37 -4.71 -10.63 15.88
N TRP A 38 -3.78 -10.80 14.94
CA TRP A 38 -2.69 -9.83 14.70
C TRP A 38 -2.90 -9.19 13.34
N ASP A 39 -3.70 -8.14 13.32
CA ASP A 39 -4.14 -7.41 12.14
C ASP A 39 -3.35 -6.10 12.02
N PHE A 40 -2.85 -5.78 10.83
CA PHE A 40 -1.90 -4.70 10.64
C PHE A 40 -2.20 -3.84 9.41
N LYS A 41 -1.75 -2.58 9.50
CA LYS A 41 -1.73 -1.61 8.40
C LYS A 41 -3.11 -1.43 7.73
N PRO A 42 -4.15 -1.06 8.48
CA PRO A 42 -5.43 -0.72 7.86
C PRO A 42 -5.25 0.39 6.83
N SER A 43 -5.92 0.27 5.69
CA SER A 43 -5.95 1.29 4.64
C SER A 43 -7.40 1.52 4.18
N TRP A 44 -7.79 2.79 4.11
CA TRP A 44 -9.15 3.21 3.76
C TRP A 44 -9.40 3.12 2.26
N SER A 45 -10.54 2.53 1.92
CA SER A 45 -11.12 2.62 0.59
C SER A 45 -11.46 4.08 0.24
N LYS A 46 -11.57 4.38 -1.06
CA LYS A 46 -11.93 5.72 -1.52
C LYS A 46 -13.37 6.10 -1.20
N THR A 47 -14.24 5.10 -1.05
CA THR A 47 -15.62 5.22 -0.59
C THR A 47 -15.73 5.47 0.91
N GLY A 48 -14.67 5.18 1.68
CA GLY A 48 -14.61 5.50 3.11
C GLY A 48 -15.49 4.60 3.99
N ASP A 49 -15.95 3.47 3.48
CA ASP A 49 -16.79 2.48 4.18
C ASP A 49 -16.06 1.14 4.41
N LEU A 50 -14.96 0.89 3.69
CA LEU A 50 -14.15 -0.32 3.79
C LEU A 50 -12.71 -0.02 4.25
N LEU A 51 -12.17 -0.94 5.04
CA LEU A 51 -10.74 -1.07 5.30
C LEU A 51 -10.20 -2.33 4.62
N VAL A 52 -8.97 -2.23 4.10
CA VAL A 52 -8.15 -3.39 3.72
C VAL A 52 -6.95 -3.46 4.66
N PHE A 53 -6.64 -4.66 5.16
CA PHE A 53 -5.54 -4.90 6.09
C PHE A 53 -4.87 -6.25 5.83
N PHE A 54 -3.76 -6.55 6.51
CA PHE A 54 -3.23 -7.91 6.53
C PHE A 54 -3.31 -8.51 7.92
N ARG A 55 -3.79 -9.76 8.01
CA ARG A 55 -3.79 -10.58 9.22
C ARG A 55 -2.57 -11.49 9.23
N ARG A 56 -1.80 -11.51 10.32
CA ARG A 56 -0.72 -12.49 10.53
C ARG A 56 -1.29 -13.81 11.01
N LEU A 57 -1.12 -14.85 10.21
CA LEU A 57 -1.60 -16.21 10.49
C LEU A 57 -0.49 -17.12 11.02
N LYS A 58 0.75 -16.93 10.56
CA LYS A 58 1.92 -17.64 11.08
C LYS A 58 3.04 -16.66 11.34
N ASN A 59 3.52 -16.65 12.59
CA ASN A 59 4.65 -15.84 13.00
C ASN A 59 5.99 -16.42 12.53
N ASN A 60 6.98 -15.54 12.40
CA ASN A 60 8.39 -15.88 12.20
C ASN A 60 9.25 -14.74 12.78
N PRO A 61 10.45 -15.01 13.32
CA PRO A 61 11.36 -13.94 13.75
C PRO A 61 11.72 -12.96 12.64
N ASP A 62 11.80 -13.45 11.40
CA ASP A 62 11.94 -12.61 10.22
C ASP A 62 10.55 -12.25 9.65
N VAL A 63 10.20 -10.96 9.74
CA VAL A 63 8.91 -10.43 9.28
C VAL A 63 8.65 -10.78 7.82
N VAL A 64 9.67 -10.82 6.95
CA VAL A 64 9.45 -11.14 5.53
C VAL A 64 9.09 -12.61 5.28
N LYS A 65 9.07 -13.45 6.33
CA LYS A 65 8.67 -14.86 6.28
C LYS A 65 7.34 -15.14 6.97
N TRP A 66 6.65 -14.12 7.47
CA TRP A 66 5.29 -14.30 8.00
C TRP A 66 4.35 -14.87 6.94
N LYS A 67 3.40 -15.68 7.38
CA LYS A 67 2.25 -16.03 6.54
C LYS A 67 1.10 -15.11 6.91
N THR A 68 0.55 -14.44 5.91
CA THR A 68 -0.46 -13.41 6.10
C THR A 68 -1.60 -13.59 5.12
N ALA A 69 -2.79 -13.11 5.51
CA ALA A 69 -3.91 -12.97 4.61
C ALA A 69 -4.28 -11.50 4.45
N ILE A 70 -4.55 -11.05 3.23
CA ILE A 70 -5.21 -9.78 2.96
C ILE A 70 -6.69 -9.93 3.25
N CYS A 71 -7.22 -9.02 4.05
CA CYS A 71 -8.59 -9.00 4.52
C CYS A 71 -9.27 -7.68 4.17
N ILE A 72 -10.58 -7.72 4.00
CA ILE A 72 -11.45 -6.54 3.93
C ILE A 72 -12.47 -6.62 5.06
N ILE A 73 -12.81 -5.47 5.64
CA ILE A 73 -13.91 -5.32 6.61
C ILE A 73 -14.60 -3.96 6.39
N LYS A 74 -15.90 -3.88 6.66
CA LYS A 74 -16.60 -2.60 6.74
C LYS A 74 -16.25 -1.89 8.04
N VAL A 75 -16.31 -0.57 8.04
CA VAL A 75 -15.96 0.26 9.21
C VAL A 75 -17.00 0.17 10.34
N ASP A 76 -18.16 -0.42 10.07
CA ASP A 76 -19.18 -0.80 11.05
C ASP A 76 -18.94 -2.20 11.68
N GLY A 77 -17.84 -2.87 11.31
CA GLY A 77 -17.46 -4.20 11.81
C GLY A 77 -18.04 -5.36 10.99
N THR A 78 -18.94 -5.11 10.05
CA THR A 78 -19.58 -6.16 9.26
C THR A 78 -18.78 -6.52 8.00
N GLY A 79 -19.22 -7.56 7.28
CA GLY A 79 -18.71 -7.87 5.94
C GLY A 79 -17.25 -8.32 5.87
N PHE A 80 -16.69 -8.80 6.98
CA PHE A 80 -15.33 -9.35 7.00
C PHE A 80 -15.17 -10.51 6.00
N HIS A 81 -14.13 -10.46 5.17
CA HIS A 81 -13.73 -11.58 4.31
C HIS A 81 -12.24 -11.51 3.95
N ARG A 82 -11.67 -12.66 3.58
CA ARG A 82 -10.27 -12.78 3.13
C ARG A 82 -10.20 -12.76 1.60
N LEU A 83 -9.27 -11.97 1.05
CA LEU A 83 -8.93 -11.98 -0.37
C LEU A 83 -7.87 -13.03 -0.72
N THR A 84 -7.14 -13.53 0.27
CA THR A 84 -6.03 -14.48 0.07
C THR A 84 -6.10 -15.61 1.10
N ASP A 85 -5.61 -16.78 0.72
CA ASP A 85 -5.75 -18.03 1.49
C ASP A 85 -4.87 -18.08 2.76
N GLY A 86 -3.85 -17.23 2.84
CA GLY A 86 -2.89 -17.24 3.94
C GLY A 86 -1.65 -18.10 3.71
N THR A 87 -1.43 -18.63 2.51
CA THR A 87 -0.26 -19.48 2.20
C THR A 87 0.97 -18.67 1.79
N HIS A 88 0.80 -17.37 1.53
CA HIS A 88 1.83 -16.44 1.08
C HIS A 88 2.21 -15.41 2.15
N THR A 89 3.28 -14.66 1.86
CA THR A 89 3.60 -13.41 2.56
C THR A 89 3.07 -12.27 1.72
N ASP A 90 1.91 -11.75 2.11
CA ASP A 90 1.21 -10.63 1.47
C ASP A 90 1.21 -9.40 2.38
N PHE A 91 1.75 -8.28 1.92
CA PHE A 91 1.98 -7.08 2.72
C PHE A 91 1.65 -5.79 2.00
N ASN A 92 1.52 -4.72 2.79
CA ASN A 92 1.41 -3.33 2.33
C ASN A 92 0.30 -3.15 1.29
N GLN A 93 -0.88 -3.67 1.64
CA GLN A 93 -2.10 -3.47 0.89
C GLN A 93 -2.52 -2.00 0.86
N THR A 94 -3.11 -1.58 -0.26
CA THR A 94 -3.77 -0.29 -0.42
C THR A 94 -4.86 -0.39 -1.48
N TRP A 95 -5.58 0.70 -1.72
CA TRP A 95 -6.63 0.78 -2.73
C TRP A 95 -6.15 1.53 -3.97
N ALA A 96 -6.62 1.09 -5.14
CA ALA A 96 -6.54 1.88 -6.36
C ALA A 96 -7.37 3.17 -6.23
N ARG A 97 -6.79 4.29 -6.67
CA ARG A 97 -7.42 5.62 -6.62
C ARG A 97 -8.12 6.02 -7.92
N ASP A 98 -8.17 5.13 -8.89
CA ASP A 98 -8.76 5.30 -10.22
C ASP A 98 -10.29 5.16 -10.28
N GLY A 99 -10.94 5.14 -9.11
CA GLY A 99 -12.39 4.96 -9.00
C GLY A 99 -12.83 3.49 -8.97
N THR A 100 -11.95 2.53 -9.28
CA THR A 100 -12.33 1.09 -9.22
C THR A 100 -12.39 0.56 -7.79
N ASN A 101 -11.72 1.24 -6.85
CA ASN A 101 -11.58 0.79 -5.46
C ASN A 101 -11.04 -0.66 -5.40
N THR A 102 -10.06 -0.97 -6.26
CA THR A 102 -9.40 -2.28 -6.33
C THR A 102 -8.33 -2.40 -5.22
N PRO A 103 -8.40 -3.39 -4.31
CA PRO A 103 -7.30 -3.69 -3.40
C PRO A 103 -6.08 -4.20 -4.17
N ILE A 104 -4.90 -3.66 -3.84
CA ILE A 104 -3.60 -4.10 -4.33
C ILE A 104 -2.66 -4.37 -3.16
N TRP A 105 -1.67 -5.26 -3.32
CA TRP A 105 -0.68 -5.57 -2.28
C TRP A 105 0.60 -6.16 -2.87
N ASN A 106 1.61 -6.38 -2.02
CA ASN A 106 2.89 -6.97 -2.40
C ASN A 106 3.00 -8.41 -1.91
N ARG A 107 3.18 -9.36 -2.83
CA ARG A 107 3.35 -10.79 -2.53
C ARG A 107 4.81 -11.21 -2.67
N ARG A 108 5.38 -11.80 -1.63
CA ARG A 108 6.75 -12.34 -1.66
C ARG A 108 6.81 -13.67 -2.41
N ASN A 109 7.78 -13.82 -3.29
CA ASN A 109 8.22 -15.10 -3.82
C ASN A 109 9.15 -15.77 -2.79
N PRO A 110 8.80 -16.94 -2.21
CA PRO A 110 9.60 -17.55 -1.18
C PRO A 110 10.97 -18.05 -1.68
N ARG A 111 11.08 -18.40 -2.98
CA ARG A 111 12.31 -18.93 -3.58
C ARG A 111 13.33 -17.84 -3.88
N THR A 112 12.89 -16.73 -4.46
CA THR A 112 13.81 -15.66 -4.90
C THR A 112 13.89 -14.51 -3.88
N GLY A 113 12.93 -14.41 -2.97
CA GLY A 113 12.76 -13.26 -2.08
C GLY A 113 12.27 -11.98 -2.78
N ALA A 114 12.02 -12.04 -4.08
CA ALA A 114 11.45 -10.92 -4.83
C ALA A 114 9.98 -10.71 -4.49
N PHE A 115 9.46 -9.51 -4.78
CA PHE A 115 8.05 -9.18 -4.60
C PHE A 115 7.38 -8.93 -5.94
N ARG A 116 6.14 -9.36 -6.06
CA ARG A 116 5.25 -9.00 -7.17
C ARG A 116 4.05 -8.24 -6.63
N VAL A 117 3.50 -7.35 -7.44
CA VAL A 117 2.26 -6.64 -7.12
C VAL A 117 1.09 -7.53 -7.50
N MET A 118 0.13 -7.65 -6.59
CA MET A 118 -1.10 -8.42 -6.74
C MET A 118 -2.30 -7.49 -6.59
N ALA A 119 -3.44 -7.92 -7.12
CA ALA A 119 -4.72 -7.24 -6.96
C ALA A 119 -5.87 -8.25 -6.85
N SER A 120 -7.01 -7.79 -6.34
CA SER A 120 -8.27 -8.53 -6.36
C SER A 120 -9.44 -7.53 -6.37
N ARG A 121 -10.66 -7.99 -6.09
CA ARG A 121 -11.86 -7.16 -5.99
C ARG A 121 -12.55 -7.39 -4.65
N VAL A 122 -13.34 -6.43 -4.20
CA VAL A 122 -14.18 -6.58 -3.02
C VAL A 122 -15.13 -7.77 -3.20
N GLY A 123 -15.27 -8.60 -2.17
CA GLY A 123 -16.11 -9.81 -2.18
C GLY A 123 -15.50 -11.01 -2.89
N ALA A 124 -14.28 -10.89 -3.42
CA ALA A 124 -13.58 -12.03 -4.00
C ALA A 124 -13.22 -13.09 -2.95
N LYS A 125 -13.14 -14.34 -3.39
CA LYS A 125 -12.67 -15.45 -2.57
C LYS A 125 -11.16 -15.63 -2.72
N PRO A 126 -10.48 -16.22 -1.71
CA PRO A 126 -9.09 -16.67 -1.88
C PRO A 126 -8.91 -17.51 -3.14
N GLY A 127 -7.89 -17.19 -3.93
CA GLY A 127 -7.60 -17.82 -5.23
C GLY A 127 -8.13 -17.03 -6.43
N GLU A 128 -9.02 -16.05 -6.23
CA GLU A 128 -9.50 -15.16 -7.30
C GLU A 128 -8.58 -13.94 -7.51
N GLU A 129 -7.53 -13.77 -6.69
CA GLU A 129 -6.54 -12.71 -6.90
C GLU A 129 -5.74 -12.91 -8.18
N TYR A 130 -5.24 -11.81 -8.74
CA TYR A 130 -4.46 -11.80 -9.97
C TYR A 130 -3.21 -10.91 -9.86
N PRO A 131 -2.10 -11.26 -10.54
CA PRO A 131 -0.90 -10.45 -10.54
C PRO A 131 -1.07 -9.18 -11.38
N LEU A 132 -0.45 -8.08 -10.93
CA LEU A 132 -0.21 -6.87 -11.73
C LEU A 132 1.22 -6.80 -12.30
N THR A 133 2.13 -7.62 -11.77
CA THR A 133 3.50 -7.81 -12.29
C THR A 133 3.85 -9.29 -12.36
N GLY A 134 4.73 -9.68 -13.29
CA GLY A 134 5.16 -11.07 -13.44
C GLY A 134 5.80 -11.68 -12.19
N LYS A 135 5.81 -13.00 -12.09
CA LYS A 135 6.32 -13.77 -10.92
C LYS A 135 7.83 -13.61 -10.66
N ASP A 136 8.57 -13.20 -11.68
CA ASP A 136 10.03 -13.04 -11.66
C ASP A 136 10.46 -11.57 -11.48
N TYR A 137 9.49 -10.66 -11.35
CA TYR A 137 9.77 -9.26 -11.07
C TYR A 137 10.18 -9.06 -9.61
N HIS A 138 10.95 -8.01 -9.35
CA HIS A 138 11.04 -7.39 -8.04
C HIS A 138 10.36 -6.02 -8.11
N SER A 139 9.10 -5.95 -7.71
CA SER A 139 8.28 -4.73 -7.67
C SER A 139 7.59 -4.60 -6.31
N TRP A 140 7.63 -3.39 -5.77
CA TRP A 140 6.98 -3.02 -4.53
C TRP A 140 6.09 -1.81 -4.76
N ALA A 141 4.78 -1.99 -4.67
CA ALA A 141 3.79 -0.93 -4.72
C ALA A 141 3.74 -0.18 -3.38
N TYR A 142 3.77 1.16 -3.48
CA TYR A 142 3.68 2.06 -2.34
C TYR A 142 2.31 2.73 -2.27
N THR A 143 1.89 3.36 -3.36
CA THR A 143 0.64 4.12 -3.45
C THR A 143 0.16 4.14 -4.89
N THR A 144 -1.12 4.44 -5.10
CA THR A 144 -1.76 4.49 -6.43
C THR A 144 -2.09 5.93 -6.79
N LEU A 145 -2.33 6.23 -8.06
CA LEU A 145 -2.74 7.53 -8.59
C LEU A 145 -4.18 7.49 -9.10
N LYS A 146 -4.80 8.67 -9.25
CA LYS A 146 -6.17 8.82 -9.75
C LYS A 146 -6.32 8.40 -11.21
N ASP A 147 -5.23 8.35 -11.97
CA ASP A 147 -5.20 7.90 -13.36
C ASP A 147 -4.91 6.40 -13.52
N GLY A 148 -4.91 5.64 -12.43
CA GLY A 148 -4.68 4.19 -12.43
C GLY A 148 -3.22 3.77 -12.40
N ARG A 149 -2.27 4.71 -12.45
CA ARG A 149 -0.85 4.38 -12.25
C ARG A 149 -0.56 4.03 -10.80
N ILE A 150 0.48 3.22 -10.59
CA ILE A 150 0.93 2.78 -9.27
C ILE A 150 2.37 3.25 -9.09
N PHE A 151 2.64 4.00 -8.03
CA PHE A 151 4.01 4.35 -7.67
C PHE A 151 4.70 3.11 -7.08
N VAL A 152 5.72 2.61 -7.77
CA VAL A 152 6.44 1.39 -7.40
C VAL A 152 7.94 1.65 -7.29
N GLY A 153 8.59 0.98 -6.35
CA GLY A 153 10.03 0.69 -6.43
C GLY A 153 10.17 -0.63 -7.19
N SER A 154 10.95 -0.67 -8.27
CA SER A 154 11.00 -1.86 -9.13
C SER A 154 12.36 -2.07 -9.79
N SER A 155 12.62 -3.31 -10.19
CA SER A 155 13.65 -3.71 -11.16
C SER A 155 12.96 -4.42 -12.34
N PRO A 156 12.27 -3.68 -13.23
CA PRO A 156 11.55 -4.30 -14.33
C PRO A 156 12.52 -4.84 -15.40
N PRO A 157 12.12 -5.86 -16.18
CA PRO A 157 12.93 -6.38 -17.28
C PRO A 157 13.38 -5.25 -18.20
N ARG A 158 14.64 -5.31 -18.63
CA ARG A 158 15.25 -4.34 -19.57
C ARG A 158 15.36 -2.90 -19.05
N GLN A 159 15.11 -2.64 -17.77
CA GLN A 159 15.32 -1.34 -17.15
C GLN A 159 16.15 -1.45 -15.86
N ARG A 160 16.95 -0.43 -15.55
CA ARG A 160 17.68 -0.36 -14.29
C ARG A 160 16.71 -0.23 -13.12
N ARG A 161 17.07 -0.75 -11.94
CA ARG A 161 16.31 -0.54 -10.69
C ARG A 161 16.02 0.96 -10.48
N GLY A 162 14.84 1.27 -9.95
CA GLY A 162 14.47 2.64 -9.63
C GLY A 162 13.04 2.76 -9.15
N TYR A 163 12.50 3.97 -9.23
CA TYR A 163 11.12 4.28 -8.93
C TYR A 163 10.36 4.59 -10.22
N PHE A 164 9.12 4.15 -10.29
CA PHE A 164 8.31 4.23 -11.50
C PHE A 164 6.86 4.56 -11.18
N LEU A 165 6.20 5.23 -12.11
CA LEU A 165 4.75 5.16 -12.25
C LEU A 165 4.45 3.98 -13.18
N MET A 166 3.97 2.89 -12.58
CA MET A 166 3.61 1.67 -13.29
C MET A 166 2.17 1.75 -13.77
N LYS A 167 1.95 1.59 -15.07
CA LYS A 167 0.62 1.37 -15.66
C LYS A 167 0.32 -0.12 -15.64
N PRO A 168 -0.66 -0.59 -14.84
CA PRO A 168 -1.03 -2.00 -14.83
C PRO A 168 -1.63 -2.41 -16.17
N ASN A 169 -1.36 -3.63 -16.60
CA ASN A 169 -1.97 -4.22 -17.80
C ASN A 169 -2.41 -5.65 -17.45
N ARG A 170 -3.72 -5.92 -17.45
CA ARG A 170 -4.24 -7.25 -17.07
C ARG A 170 -4.06 -8.30 -18.17
N LYS A 171 -3.93 -7.87 -19.43
CA LYS A 171 -3.85 -8.77 -20.60
C LYS A 171 -2.44 -8.86 -21.19
N GLY A 172 -1.45 -8.19 -20.60
CA GLY A 172 -0.10 -8.13 -21.11
C GLY A 172 0.87 -7.57 -20.07
N GLU A 173 2.04 -7.13 -20.51
CA GLU A 173 3.05 -6.59 -19.61
C GLU A 173 2.67 -5.19 -19.10
N PRO A 174 2.89 -4.89 -17.81
CA PRO A 174 2.75 -3.55 -17.28
C PRO A 174 3.84 -2.63 -17.86
N VAL A 175 3.50 -1.33 -17.99
CA VAL A 175 4.44 -0.32 -18.47
C VAL A 175 5.03 0.43 -17.28
N PHE A 176 6.35 0.55 -17.23
CA PHE A 176 7.06 1.26 -16.16
C PHE A 176 7.60 2.59 -16.67
N GLU A 177 7.04 3.69 -16.18
CA GLU A 177 7.49 5.04 -16.51
C GLU A 177 8.40 5.57 -15.41
N ARG A 178 9.69 5.76 -15.69
CA ARG A 178 10.68 6.13 -14.66
C ARG A 178 10.34 7.48 -14.04
N VAL A 179 10.41 7.52 -12.70
CA VAL A 179 10.32 8.74 -11.91
C VAL A 179 11.72 9.30 -11.69
N SER A 180 11.90 10.58 -11.99
CA SER A 180 13.11 11.34 -11.68
C SER A 180 13.06 11.86 -10.24
N CYS A 181 14.15 11.66 -9.51
CA CYS A 181 14.33 12.15 -8.14
C CYS A 181 15.83 12.15 -7.82
N ALA A 182 16.43 13.32 -7.59
CA ALA A 182 17.87 13.43 -7.32
C ALA A 182 18.31 12.59 -6.10
N LEU A 183 17.47 12.51 -5.05
CA LEU A 183 17.77 11.71 -3.87
C LEU A 183 17.88 10.22 -4.17
N ALA A 184 17.15 9.72 -5.18
CA ALA A 184 17.16 8.30 -5.56
C ALA A 184 18.49 7.86 -6.21
N GLU A 185 19.33 8.80 -6.63
CA GLU A 185 20.68 8.51 -7.16
C GLU A 185 21.66 8.15 -6.05
N ALA A 186 21.48 8.74 -4.87
CA ALA A 186 22.38 8.59 -3.72
C ALA A 186 21.79 7.76 -2.57
N GLY A 187 20.56 7.25 -2.71
CA GLY A 187 19.88 6.54 -1.63
C GLY A 187 18.57 5.88 -2.02
N THR A 188 17.82 5.45 -1.00
CA THR A 188 16.57 4.69 -1.15
C THR A 188 15.41 5.47 -0.54
N LEU A 189 14.35 5.65 -1.33
CA LEU A 189 13.03 6.08 -0.89
C LEU A 189 12.23 4.86 -0.42
N ASP A 190 11.60 4.95 0.74
CA ASP A 190 10.74 3.90 1.30
C ASP A 190 9.47 4.52 1.90
N ARG A 191 8.44 3.69 2.13
CA ARG A 191 7.13 4.11 2.69
C ARG A 191 6.53 5.33 1.98
N VAL A 192 6.66 5.35 0.65
CA VAL A 192 6.23 6.48 -0.19
C VAL A 192 4.72 6.65 -0.14
N SER A 193 4.25 7.89 -0.03
CA SER A 193 2.83 8.26 -0.06
C SER A 193 2.62 9.54 -0.87
N VAL A 194 1.63 9.53 -1.75
CA VAL A 194 1.25 10.68 -2.59
C VAL A 194 0.02 11.33 -1.98
N SER A 195 0.04 12.65 -1.87
CA SER A 195 -1.07 13.45 -1.36
C SER A 195 -2.37 13.28 -2.15
N PRO A 196 -3.55 13.53 -1.55
CA PRO A 196 -4.83 13.46 -2.26
C PRO A 196 -4.94 14.37 -3.49
N SER A 197 -4.25 15.51 -3.50
CA SER A 197 -4.16 16.43 -4.65
C SER A 197 -3.17 15.98 -5.72
N GLU A 198 -2.32 15.00 -5.42
CA GLU A 198 -1.23 14.50 -6.28
C GLU A 198 -0.17 15.54 -6.64
N LYS A 199 -0.06 16.59 -5.81
CA LYS A 199 0.93 17.66 -5.97
C LYS A 199 2.12 17.54 -5.00
N LYS A 200 1.95 16.76 -3.94
CA LYS A 200 2.96 16.48 -2.91
C LYS A 200 3.19 14.99 -2.76
N ILE A 201 4.40 14.63 -2.39
CA ILE A 201 4.80 13.26 -2.05
C ILE A 201 5.63 13.27 -0.76
N CYS A 202 5.39 12.27 0.10
CA CYS A 202 6.11 12.06 1.34
C CYS A 202 6.78 10.70 1.31
N PHE A 203 8.00 10.58 1.82
CA PHE A 203 8.73 9.32 1.86
C PHE A 203 9.81 9.34 2.94
N GLU A 204 10.16 8.15 3.42
CA GLU A 204 11.39 7.97 4.18
C GLU A 204 12.58 7.85 3.25
N TYR A 205 13.70 8.44 3.63
CA TYR A 205 14.94 8.40 2.90
C TYR A 205 16.07 7.78 3.72
N THR A 206 16.82 6.88 3.08
CA THR A 206 18.10 6.36 3.59
C THR A 206 19.19 6.69 2.58
N ARG A 207 20.24 7.40 3.00
CA ARG A 207 21.43 7.61 2.16
C ARG A 207 22.17 6.28 1.98
N GLY A 208 22.60 6.01 0.75
CA GLY A 208 23.19 4.75 0.34
C GLY A 208 22.18 3.63 0.15
N PHE A 209 22.68 2.44 -0.21
CA PHE A 209 21.85 1.29 -0.60
C PHE A 209 21.89 0.13 0.37
N LYS A 210 22.59 0.29 1.50
CA LYS A 210 22.56 -0.69 2.60
C LYS A 210 21.24 -0.53 3.35
N ARG A 211 20.50 -1.63 3.51
CA ARG A 211 19.23 -1.61 4.24
C ARG A 211 19.48 -1.24 5.69
N LYS A 212 18.95 -0.09 6.11
CA LYS A 212 18.94 0.38 7.51
C LYS A 212 17.54 0.91 7.82
N VAL A 213 16.99 0.54 8.98
CA VAL A 213 15.67 1.02 9.44
C VAL A 213 15.83 2.22 10.39
N PRO A 214 16.74 2.22 11.38
CA PRO A 214 16.95 3.39 12.23
C PRO A 214 17.65 4.55 11.50
N GLY A 215 17.29 5.79 11.84
CA GLY A 215 17.95 7.00 11.34
C GLY A 215 17.55 7.41 9.92
N ARG A 216 16.37 7.01 9.46
CA ARG A 216 15.79 7.48 8.20
C ARG A 216 15.23 8.89 8.36
N THR A 217 15.35 9.70 7.32
CA THR A 217 14.79 11.06 7.29
C THR A 217 13.45 11.04 6.58
N LEU A 218 12.44 11.70 7.14
CA LEU A 218 11.16 11.91 6.47
C LEU A 218 11.26 13.15 5.57
N TYR A 219 10.94 12.99 4.28
CA TYR A 219 10.89 14.08 3.31
C TYR A 219 9.45 14.35 2.90
N LEU A 220 9.13 15.63 2.71
CA LEU A 220 7.95 16.11 1.99
C LEU A 220 8.44 16.93 0.80
N ALA A 221 8.03 16.54 -0.40
CA ALA A 221 8.52 17.11 -1.66
C ALA A 221 7.36 17.45 -2.61
N ASP A 222 7.64 18.25 -3.63
CA ASP A 222 6.73 18.44 -4.76
C ASP A 222 6.71 17.19 -5.62
N PHE A 223 5.55 16.93 -6.22
CA PHE A 223 5.35 15.80 -7.11
C PHE A 223 4.56 16.23 -8.33
N ASP A 224 5.14 15.99 -9.50
CA ASP A 224 4.50 16.19 -10.80
C ASP A 224 4.36 14.82 -11.47
N ALA A 225 3.15 14.26 -11.44
CA ALA A 225 2.86 12.96 -12.04
C ALA A 225 2.93 12.96 -13.58
N GLY A 226 2.71 14.11 -14.22
CA GLY A 226 2.79 14.25 -15.67
C GLY A 226 4.24 14.22 -16.16
N LYS A 227 5.13 14.93 -15.44
CA LYS A 227 6.58 14.94 -15.68
C LYS A 227 7.31 13.76 -15.04
N ARG A 228 6.65 13.02 -14.15
CA ARG A 228 7.23 11.93 -13.34
C ARG A 228 8.43 12.44 -12.54
N LEU A 229 8.23 13.56 -11.85
CA LEU A 229 9.29 14.27 -11.14
C LEU A 229 8.94 14.40 -9.66
N ILE A 230 9.93 14.12 -8.81
CA ILE A 230 9.96 14.50 -7.40
C ILE A 230 11.03 15.58 -7.25
N SER A 231 10.65 16.76 -6.77
CA SER A 231 11.52 17.93 -6.62
C SER A 231 11.40 18.58 -5.25
#